data_AF-A0A1B3X6F5-F1
#
_entry.id   AF-A0A1B3X6F5-F1
#
_cell.length_a   1.000
_cell.length_b   1.000
_cell.length_c   1.000
_cell.angle_alpha   90.00
_cell.angle_beta   90.00
_cell.angle_gamma   90.00
#
_symmetry.space_group_name_H-M   'P 1'
#
loop_
_entity.id
_entity.type
_entity.pdbx_description
1 polymer ?
#
loop_
_entity_poly.entity_id
_entity_poly.type
_entity_poly.pdbx_seq_one_letter_code
_entity_poly.pdbx_strand_id
1 'polypeptide(L)'
;MKTAQEYIEERSFFEAIKTLNETPEVDRDALWNYRMGYALYFYAINRYPKLCVLRLALGYLERADEDTASKAEIERVFYGKPGGMTARCQEAVENKHGWYAEEPASMSVEQLVREAQAEHERVRREVTAFFERTQRREIAISHHPAQEKLPVGASKFYGTPDLPADFDWPYYKGTDFEGVTKNRPLAFLAQINLGEAAQYDRTGLLPKTGVLSFFYETVSMEWGFELKSEGYARVYYFPEAEGLVPTQIPEETKEWSVGEQALTFADAVSLLSSFAYSRRSGKEVDWDTYNELRAEFGCDAALHGDDHMKMLGYADEIQNEMEPECELYSRGIDVDVQEELSEEEEAELVRNAADHWVLLFQMGTVEDDETELMYGDCGLIYFWIRKEDLAARNFDNVRLILQCG
;
A
#
# COMPACT_ATOMS: atom_id res chain seq x y z
N MET A 1 -1.27 -11.82 -13.24
CA MET A 1 -2.32 -11.36 -14.20
C MET A 1 -3.67 -11.58 -13.54
N LYS A 2 -4.34 -10.49 -13.11
CA LYS A 2 -5.70 -10.56 -12.58
C LYS A 2 -6.64 -11.21 -13.61
N THR A 3 -7.59 -11.98 -13.14
CA THR A 3 -8.67 -12.55 -13.96
C THR A 3 -9.47 -11.42 -14.61
N ALA A 4 -10.09 -11.67 -15.76
CA ALA A 4 -10.97 -10.70 -16.41
C ALA A 4 -12.20 -10.32 -15.57
N GLN A 5 -12.48 -11.10 -14.51
CA GLN A 5 -13.54 -10.83 -13.53
C GLN A 5 -13.05 -9.82 -12.49
N GLU A 6 -11.86 -10.00 -11.91
CA GLU A 6 -11.20 -9.00 -11.05
C GLU A 6 -11.03 -7.67 -11.82
N TYR A 7 -10.72 -7.71 -13.11
CA TYR A 7 -10.58 -6.52 -13.96
C TYR A 7 -11.88 -5.69 -14.15
N ILE A 8 -13.06 -6.27 -13.88
CA ILE A 8 -14.38 -5.63 -14.08
C ILE A 8 -15.05 -5.33 -12.73
N GLU A 9 -14.84 -6.15 -11.71
CA GLU A 9 -15.36 -5.93 -10.36
C GLU A 9 -14.61 -4.82 -9.59
N GLU A 10 -13.37 -4.52 -9.99
CA GLU A 10 -12.53 -3.51 -9.35
C GLU A 10 -12.85 -2.07 -9.77
N ARG A 11 -13.33 -1.84 -11.01
CA ARG A 11 -13.56 -0.48 -11.52
C ARG A 11 -14.60 0.31 -10.74
N SER A 12 -14.26 1.56 -10.39
CA SER A 12 -15.22 2.50 -9.84
C SER A 12 -16.42 2.71 -10.77
N PHE A 13 -17.61 2.96 -10.20
CA PHE A 13 -18.79 3.30 -10.99
C PHE A 13 -18.58 4.52 -11.87
N PHE A 14 -17.78 5.49 -11.40
CA PHE A 14 -17.46 6.70 -12.15
C PHE A 14 -16.63 6.37 -13.39
N GLU A 15 -15.64 5.47 -13.29
CA GLU A 15 -14.88 5.00 -14.46
C GLU A 15 -15.78 4.28 -15.48
N ALA A 16 -16.70 3.43 -15.02
CA ALA A 16 -17.62 2.74 -15.90
C ALA A 16 -18.51 3.74 -16.67
N ILE A 17 -19.08 4.73 -15.97
CA ILE A 17 -19.89 5.81 -16.56
C ILE A 17 -19.07 6.72 -17.48
N LYS A 18 -17.83 7.03 -17.13
CA LYS A 18 -16.91 7.81 -17.96
C LYS A 18 -16.58 7.06 -19.25
N THR A 19 -16.17 5.79 -19.15
CA THR A 19 -15.88 4.90 -20.28
C THR A 19 -17.10 4.79 -21.21
N LEU A 20 -18.30 4.68 -20.63
CA LEU A 20 -19.59 4.68 -21.33
C LEU A 20 -19.86 5.96 -22.12
N ASN A 21 -19.46 7.12 -21.59
CA ASN A 21 -19.68 8.41 -22.25
C ASN A 21 -18.63 8.70 -23.32
N GLU A 22 -17.39 8.25 -23.12
CA GLU A 22 -16.25 8.60 -23.98
C GLU A 22 -16.09 7.66 -25.18
N THR A 23 -16.57 6.41 -25.10
CA THR A 23 -16.44 5.42 -26.18
C THR A 23 -17.50 5.64 -27.27
N PRO A 24 -17.16 5.95 -28.53
CA PRO A 24 -18.14 6.10 -29.61
C PRO A 24 -18.93 4.81 -29.89
N GLU A 25 -20.19 4.93 -30.33
CA GLU A 25 -21.03 3.74 -30.63
C GLU A 25 -20.42 2.83 -31.71
N VAL A 26 -19.70 3.41 -32.67
CA VAL A 26 -19.04 2.69 -33.77
C VAL A 26 -17.91 1.77 -33.29
N ASP A 27 -17.34 2.03 -32.11
CA ASP A 27 -16.21 1.27 -31.55
C ASP A 27 -16.66 0.18 -30.56
N ARG A 28 -17.96 0.05 -30.30
CA ARG A 28 -18.52 -0.91 -29.34
C ARG A 28 -18.91 -2.21 -30.02
N ASP A 29 -18.07 -3.23 -29.88
CA ASP A 29 -18.39 -4.59 -30.33
C ASP A 29 -19.27 -5.36 -29.32
N ALA A 30 -19.70 -6.57 -29.66
CA ALA A 30 -20.55 -7.37 -28.78
C ALA A 30 -19.85 -7.84 -27.49
N LEU A 31 -18.52 -8.04 -27.51
CA LEU A 31 -17.76 -8.36 -26.30
C LEU A 31 -17.71 -7.18 -25.34
N TRP A 32 -17.52 -5.97 -25.84
CA TRP A 32 -17.59 -4.72 -25.09
C TRP A 32 -18.99 -4.53 -24.50
N ASN A 33 -20.05 -4.74 -25.30
CA ASN A 33 -21.43 -4.62 -24.83
C ASN A 33 -21.72 -5.63 -23.70
N TYR A 34 -21.24 -6.88 -23.83
CA TYR A 34 -21.39 -7.88 -22.78
C TYR A 34 -20.68 -7.47 -21.49
N ARG A 35 -19.41 -7.08 -21.56
CA ARG A 35 -18.61 -6.65 -20.40
C ARG A 35 -19.26 -5.48 -19.68
N MET A 36 -19.73 -4.49 -20.45
CA MET A 36 -20.37 -3.30 -19.89
C MET A 36 -21.72 -3.61 -19.24
N GLY A 37 -22.56 -4.40 -19.92
CA GLY A 37 -23.84 -4.83 -19.36
C GLY A 37 -23.67 -5.68 -18.10
N TYR A 38 -22.66 -6.55 -18.08
CA TYR A 38 -22.27 -7.34 -16.91
C TYR A 38 -21.86 -6.45 -15.73
N ALA A 39 -20.94 -5.50 -15.96
CA ALA A 39 -20.46 -4.58 -14.93
C ALA A 39 -21.60 -3.76 -14.29
N LEU A 40 -22.45 -3.15 -15.12
CA LEU A 40 -23.58 -2.34 -14.67
C LEU A 40 -24.60 -3.15 -13.85
N TYR A 41 -24.88 -4.39 -14.28
CA TYR A 41 -25.78 -5.28 -13.56
C TYR A 41 -25.26 -5.58 -12.15
N PHE A 42 -24.00 -6.02 -12.01
CA PHE A 42 -23.42 -6.35 -10.72
C PHE A 42 -23.31 -5.14 -9.79
N TYR A 43 -22.99 -3.97 -10.34
CA TYR A 43 -22.99 -2.73 -9.57
C TYR A 43 -24.40 -2.40 -9.02
N ALA A 44 -25.42 -2.47 -9.86
CA ALA A 44 -26.80 -2.11 -9.48
C ALA A 44 -27.38 -3.05 -8.42
N ILE A 45 -27.16 -4.37 -8.53
CA ILE A 45 -27.75 -5.33 -7.59
C ILE A 45 -27.06 -5.32 -6.22
N ASN A 46 -25.77 -5.02 -6.15
CA ASN A 46 -24.99 -5.14 -4.91
C ASN A 46 -24.80 -3.80 -4.17
N ARG A 47 -24.77 -2.67 -4.88
CA ARG A 47 -24.33 -1.39 -4.28
C ARG A 47 -25.34 -0.26 -4.44
N TYR A 48 -25.88 -0.08 -5.64
CA TYR A 48 -26.71 1.10 -5.94
C TYR A 48 -27.91 0.77 -6.82
N PRO A 49 -28.96 0.16 -6.23
CA PRO A 49 -30.11 -0.25 -6.99
C PRO A 49 -30.86 0.97 -7.53
N LYS A 50 -30.75 1.19 -8.83
CA LYS A 50 -31.51 2.17 -9.61
C LYS A 50 -32.05 1.51 -10.85
N LEU A 51 -33.33 1.73 -11.12
CA LEU A 51 -34.01 1.07 -12.23
C LEU A 51 -33.42 1.48 -13.59
N CYS A 52 -32.86 2.68 -13.70
CA CYS A 52 -32.17 3.15 -14.90
C CYS A 52 -30.86 2.38 -15.18
N VAL A 53 -30.08 2.05 -14.16
CA VAL A 53 -28.82 1.29 -14.30
C VAL A 53 -29.12 -0.14 -14.73
N LEU A 54 -30.12 -0.78 -14.12
CA LEU A 54 -30.56 -2.13 -14.53
C LEU A 54 -31.09 -2.16 -15.97
N ARG A 55 -31.85 -1.14 -16.39
CA ARG A 55 -32.33 -1.01 -17.77
C ARG A 55 -31.20 -0.75 -18.77
N LEU A 56 -30.21 0.06 -18.39
CA LEU A 56 -29.00 0.25 -19.18
C LEU A 56 -28.23 -1.06 -19.35
N ALA A 57 -27.99 -1.77 -18.24
CA ALA A 57 -27.32 -3.07 -18.23
C ALA A 57 -28.02 -4.06 -19.16
N LEU A 58 -29.35 -4.20 -19.03
CA LEU A 58 -30.17 -5.05 -19.87
C LEU A 58 -30.00 -4.71 -21.37
N GLY A 59 -30.09 -3.43 -21.74
CA GLY A 59 -29.94 -3.04 -23.15
C GLY A 59 -28.55 -3.33 -23.73
N TYR A 60 -27.49 -3.25 -22.93
CA TYR A 60 -26.15 -3.67 -23.36
C TYR A 60 -26.05 -5.19 -23.55
N LEU A 61 -26.63 -5.97 -22.63
CA LEU A 61 -26.65 -7.43 -22.72
C LEU A 61 -27.48 -7.92 -23.91
N GLU A 62 -28.63 -7.31 -24.18
CA GLU A 62 -29.46 -7.61 -25.36
C GLU A 62 -28.71 -7.36 -26.67
N ARG A 63 -28.02 -6.22 -26.81
CA ARG A 63 -27.18 -5.94 -27.98
C ARG A 63 -26.06 -6.96 -28.16
N ALA A 64 -25.45 -7.42 -27.07
CA ALA A 64 -24.42 -8.44 -27.14
C ALA A 64 -24.97 -9.80 -27.60
N ASP A 65 -26.20 -10.14 -27.21
CA ASP A 65 -26.84 -11.41 -27.58
C ASP A 65 -27.27 -11.48 -29.06
N GLU A 66 -27.46 -10.33 -29.71
CA GLU A 66 -27.80 -10.23 -31.14
C GLU A 66 -26.62 -10.59 -32.06
N ASP A 67 -25.37 -10.44 -31.61
CA ASP A 67 -24.17 -10.80 -32.38
C ASP A 67 -23.78 -12.28 -32.18
N THR A 68 -24.08 -13.09 -33.18
CA THR A 68 -23.84 -14.54 -33.11
C THR A 68 -22.35 -14.91 -33.18
N ALA A 69 -21.49 -14.08 -33.77
CA ALA A 69 -20.07 -14.39 -33.95
C ALA A 69 -19.26 -14.16 -32.66
N SER A 70 -19.53 -13.07 -31.94
CA SER A 70 -18.88 -12.75 -30.66
C SER A 70 -19.42 -13.58 -29.48
N LYS A 71 -20.62 -14.14 -29.62
CA LYS A 71 -21.27 -14.98 -28.59
C LYS A 71 -20.44 -16.20 -28.17
N ALA A 72 -19.77 -16.85 -29.13
CA ALA A 72 -18.89 -17.99 -28.85
C ALA A 72 -17.61 -17.59 -28.09
N GLU A 73 -17.10 -16.37 -28.32
CA GLU A 73 -15.96 -15.84 -27.59
C GLU A 73 -16.34 -15.47 -26.14
N ILE A 74 -17.50 -14.85 -25.95
CA ILE A 74 -18.06 -14.55 -24.63
C ILE A 74 -18.23 -15.82 -23.78
N GLU A 75 -18.80 -16.89 -24.37
CA GLU A 75 -18.92 -18.22 -23.75
C GLU A 75 -17.58 -18.79 -23.28
N ARG A 76 -16.54 -18.65 -24.11
CA ARG A 76 -15.21 -19.15 -23.84
C ARG A 76 -14.53 -18.39 -22.70
N VAL A 77 -14.74 -17.09 -22.60
CA VAL A 77 -14.05 -16.21 -21.64
C VAL A 77 -14.72 -16.23 -20.26
N PHE A 78 -16.06 -16.27 -20.19
CA PHE A 78 -16.79 -16.05 -18.93
C PHE A 78 -17.50 -17.29 -18.37
N TYR A 79 -17.19 -18.50 -18.86
CA TYR A 79 -17.71 -19.79 -18.37
C TYR A 79 -19.25 -19.83 -18.18
N GLY A 80 -19.99 -19.05 -18.98
CA GLY A 80 -21.45 -18.90 -18.88
C GLY A 80 -22.14 -19.14 -20.22
N LYS A 81 -23.41 -19.57 -20.18
CA LYS A 81 -24.25 -19.62 -21.38
C LYS A 81 -24.80 -18.21 -21.69
N PRO A 82 -24.59 -17.65 -22.88
CA PRO A 82 -25.11 -16.36 -23.31
C PRO A 82 -26.63 -16.39 -23.33
N GLY A 83 -27.23 -15.27 -22.96
CA GLY A 83 -28.63 -15.17 -22.53
C GLY A 83 -28.86 -15.43 -21.04
N GLY A 84 -27.95 -16.10 -20.32
CA GLY A 84 -28.09 -16.31 -18.87
C GLY A 84 -28.04 -15.00 -18.08
N MET A 85 -27.10 -14.11 -18.43
CA MET A 85 -26.99 -12.79 -17.80
C MET A 85 -28.13 -11.86 -18.19
N THR A 86 -28.54 -11.85 -19.46
CA THR A 86 -29.68 -11.07 -19.96
C THR A 86 -30.96 -11.44 -19.22
N ALA A 87 -31.24 -12.74 -19.06
CA ALA A 87 -32.39 -13.22 -18.30
C ALA A 87 -32.31 -12.82 -16.82
N ARG A 88 -31.15 -12.95 -16.17
CA ARG A 88 -30.96 -12.52 -14.77
C ARG A 88 -31.16 -11.01 -14.61
N CYS A 89 -30.66 -10.22 -15.55
CA CYS A 89 -30.87 -8.76 -15.55
C CYS A 89 -32.34 -8.40 -15.76
N GLN A 90 -33.06 -9.10 -16.64
CA GLN A 90 -34.50 -8.93 -16.82
C GLN A 90 -35.26 -9.25 -15.52
N GLU A 91 -34.92 -10.35 -14.87
CA GLU A 91 -35.51 -10.74 -13.58
C GLU A 91 -35.24 -9.69 -12.48
N ALA A 92 -34.08 -9.03 -12.52
CA ALA A 92 -33.74 -7.89 -11.66
C ALA A 92 -34.69 -6.71 -11.87
N VAL A 93 -34.87 -6.31 -13.13
CA VAL A 93 -35.71 -5.17 -13.52
C VAL A 93 -37.16 -5.43 -13.10
N GLU A 94 -37.61 -6.68 -13.20
CA GLU A 94 -38.95 -7.12 -12.81
C GLU A 94 -39.08 -7.45 -11.31
N ASN A 95 -37.97 -7.40 -10.56
CA ASN A 95 -37.87 -7.79 -9.15
C ASN A 95 -38.46 -9.19 -8.84
N LYS A 96 -38.32 -10.15 -9.78
CA LYS A 96 -38.97 -11.48 -9.70
C LYS A 96 -38.58 -12.31 -8.47
N HIS A 97 -37.38 -12.10 -7.96
CA HIS A 97 -36.82 -12.83 -6.82
C HIS A 97 -36.85 -12.02 -5.52
N GLY A 98 -37.50 -10.86 -5.51
CA GLY A 98 -37.56 -9.99 -4.34
C GLY A 98 -36.19 -9.43 -3.93
N TRP A 99 -35.34 -9.11 -4.91
CA TRP A 99 -34.03 -8.48 -4.68
C TRP A 99 -34.16 -7.09 -4.04
N TYR A 100 -35.31 -6.44 -4.23
CA TYR A 100 -35.61 -5.16 -3.61
C TYR A 100 -36.90 -5.25 -2.80
N ALA A 101 -36.87 -4.78 -1.56
CA ALA A 101 -38.06 -4.69 -0.71
C ALA A 101 -39.05 -3.64 -1.22
N GLU A 102 -38.54 -2.59 -1.86
CA GLU A 102 -39.29 -1.51 -2.51
C GLU A 102 -38.73 -1.28 -3.92
N GLU A 103 -39.53 -0.76 -4.85
CA GLU A 103 -39.07 -0.52 -6.22
C GLU A 103 -37.96 0.55 -6.25
N PRO A 104 -36.79 0.24 -6.83
CA PRO A 104 -35.71 1.20 -6.96
C PRO A 104 -36.14 2.45 -7.74
N ALA A 105 -35.66 3.61 -7.32
CA ALA A 105 -35.99 4.87 -7.99
C ALA A 105 -35.66 4.82 -9.50
N SER A 106 -36.61 5.27 -10.32
CA SER A 106 -36.43 5.44 -11.77
C SER A 106 -35.97 6.86 -12.09
N MET A 107 -35.07 7.00 -13.07
CA MET A 107 -34.60 8.28 -13.59
C MET A 107 -34.13 8.12 -15.04
N SER A 108 -33.96 9.23 -15.77
CA SER A 108 -33.34 9.20 -17.10
C SER A 108 -31.83 8.94 -17.02
N VAL A 109 -31.23 8.47 -18.13
CA VAL A 109 -29.78 8.26 -18.21
C VAL A 109 -29.05 9.59 -18.08
N GLU A 110 -29.58 10.66 -18.67
CA GLU A 110 -29.01 12.00 -18.58
C GLU A 110 -29.04 12.53 -17.13
N GLN A 111 -30.11 12.25 -16.38
CA GLN A 111 -30.17 12.58 -14.96
C GLN A 111 -29.15 11.76 -14.15
N LEU A 112 -29.05 10.46 -14.41
CA LEU A 112 -28.07 9.59 -13.75
C LEU A 112 -26.64 10.09 -13.97
N VAL A 113 -26.27 10.42 -15.21
CA VAL A 113 -24.93 10.93 -15.53
C VAL A 113 -24.67 12.24 -14.81
N ARG A 114 -25.64 13.17 -14.79
CA ARG A 114 -25.49 14.44 -14.06
C ARG A 114 -25.34 14.24 -12.56
N GLU A 115 -26.14 13.36 -11.96
CA GLU A 115 -26.06 13.03 -10.53
C GLU A 115 -24.73 12.36 -10.20
N ALA A 116 -24.27 11.42 -11.02
CA ALA A 116 -22.97 10.76 -10.87
C ALA A 116 -21.81 11.75 -10.99
N GLN A 117 -21.84 12.66 -11.96
CA GLN A 117 -20.81 13.70 -12.10
C GLN A 117 -20.81 14.67 -10.92
N ALA A 118 -21.99 15.06 -10.42
CA ALA A 118 -22.10 15.94 -9.26
C ALA A 118 -21.62 15.25 -7.98
N GLU A 119 -21.91 13.95 -7.84
CA GLU A 119 -21.41 13.09 -6.75
C GLU A 119 -19.88 12.98 -6.81
N HIS A 120 -19.33 12.63 -7.98
CA HIS A 120 -17.88 12.53 -8.19
C HIS A 120 -17.17 13.84 -7.86
N GLU A 121 -17.69 14.98 -8.32
CA GLU A 121 -17.14 16.30 -8.01
C GLU A 121 -17.24 16.62 -6.50
N ARG A 122 -18.30 16.17 -5.82
CA ARG A 122 -18.41 16.32 -4.36
C ARG A 122 -17.35 15.49 -3.65
N VAL A 123 -17.20 14.22 -4.01
CA VAL A 123 -16.18 13.30 -3.46
C VAL A 123 -14.79 13.85 -3.71
N ARG A 124 -14.49 14.27 -4.94
CA ARG A 124 -13.25 14.95 -5.32
C ARG A 124 -12.94 16.11 -4.38
N ARG A 125 -13.85 17.08 -4.24
CA ARG A 125 -13.62 18.25 -3.37
C ARG A 125 -13.36 17.86 -1.92
N GLU A 126 -14.12 16.89 -1.42
CA GLU A 126 -13.99 16.43 -0.04
C GLU A 126 -12.65 15.73 0.20
N VAL A 127 -12.28 14.80 -0.66
CA VAL A 127 -11.02 14.04 -0.56
C VAL A 127 -9.83 14.96 -0.81
N THR A 128 -9.88 15.88 -1.78
CA THR A 128 -8.85 16.91 -1.96
C THR A 128 -8.70 17.77 -0.71
N ALA A 129 -9.80 18.25 -0.11
CA ALA A 129 -9.72 19.00 1.14
C ALA A 129 -9.21 18.15 2.32
N PHE A 130 -9.40 16.84 2.28
CA PHE A 130 -8.76 15.90 3.22
C PHE A 130 -7.25 15.82 2.99
N PHE A 131 -6.79 15.72 1.76
CA PHE A 131 -5.36 15.73 1.45
C PHE A 131 -4.72 17.05 1.87
N GLU A 132 -5.30 18.20 1.51
CA GLU A 132 -4.76 19.50 1.86
C GLU A 132 -4.53 19.69 3.36
N ARG A 133 -5.45 19.18 4.20
CA ARG A 133 -5.39 19.34 5.66
C ARG A 133 -4.54 18.29 6.38
N THR A 134 -4.32 17.13 5.76
CA THR A 134 -3.64 15.98 6.40
C THR A 134 -2.29 15.64 5.80
N GLN A 135 -1.97 16.10 4.58
CA GLN A 135 -0.73 15.72 3.91
C GLN A 135 0.52 15.93 4.78
N ARG A 136 1.44 14.97 4.68
CA ARG A 136 2.79 15.06 5.27
C ARG A 136 3.83 15.20 4.16
N ARG A 137 5.07 15.44 4.56
CA ARG A 137 6.22 15.36 3.67
C ARG A 137 6.98 14.07 3.94
N GLU A 138 7.38 13.42 2.86
CA GLU A 138 8.23 12.23 2.87
C GLU A 138 9.42 12.43 1.94
N ILE A 139 10.39 11.53 2.07
CA ILE A 139 11.51 11.41 1.15
C ILE A 139 11.29 10.11 0.40
N ALA A 140 10.91 10.21 -0.87
CA ALA A 140 10.79 9.06 -1.75
C ALA A 140 12.20 8.58 -2.12
N ILE A 141 12.40 7.26 -2.11
CA ILE A 141 13.68 6.62 -2.42
C ILE A 141 13.48 5.74 -3.65
N SER A 142 14.38 5.85 -4.62
CA SER A 142 14.45 4.94 -5.76
C SER A 142 15.84 4.31 -5.81
N HIS A 143 15.90 3.03 -6.11
CA HIS A 143 17.16 2.30 -6.28
C HIS A 143 17.41 1.96 -7.74
N HIS A 144 18.68 1.82 -8.09
CA HIS A 144 19.10 1.37 -9.42
C HIS A 144 20.49 0.74 -9.36
N PRO A 145 20.86 -0.14 -10.29
CA PRO A 145 22.15 -0.81 -10.26
C PRO A 145 23.29 0.20 -10.21
N ALA A 146 24.25 -0.02 -9.31
CA ALA A 146 25.42 0.85 -9.23
C ALA A 146 26.29 0.66 -10.49
N GLN A 147 26.46 1.73 -11.27
CA GLN A 147 27.29 1.70 -12.49
C GLN A 147 28.79 1.68 -12.18
N GLU A 148 29.17 2.27 -11.05
CA GLU A 148 30.52 2.32 -10.52
C GLU A 148 30.50 1.95 -9.04
N LYS A 149 31.66 1.58 -8.51
CA LYS A 149 31.79 1.30 -7.07
C LYS A 149 31.40 2.53 -6.26
N LEU A 150 30.46 2.36 -5.35
CA LEU A 150 30.00 3.46 -4.50
C LEU A 150 31.09 3.90 -3.51
N PRO A 151 31.18 5.22 -3.20
CA PRO A 151 32.02 5.71 -2.12
C PRO A 151 31.64 5.08 -0.78
N VAL A 152 32.62 4.94 0.11
CA VAL A 152 32.38 4.49 1.49
C VAL A 152 31.42 5.44 2.18
N GLY A 153 30.35 4.90 2.77
CA GLY A 153 29.33 5.66 3.47
C GLY A 153 28.28 6.31 2.56
N ALA A 154 28.28 6.03 1.25
CA ALA A 154 27.23 6.46 0.34
C ALA A 154 25.91 5.71 0.61
N SER A 155 24.78 6.28 0.20
CA SER A 155 23.50 5.57 0.28
C SER A 155 23.45 4.39 -0.68
N LYS A 156 23.03 3.23 -0.20
CA LYS A 156 22.92 2.00 -0.98
C LYS A 156 21.82 1.08 -0.45
N PHE A 157 21.33 0.25 -1.35
CA PHE A 157 20.48 -0.90 -1.05
C PHE A 157 21.22 -2.17 -1.49
N TYR A 158 21.16 -3.21 -0.66
CA TYR A 158 22.00 -4.40 -0.82
C TYR A 158 23.50 -4.13 -0.91
N GLY A 159 24.27 -5.19 -1.20
CA GLY A 159 25.71 -5.14 -1.30
C GLY A 159 26.40 -5.22 0.04
N THR A 160 27.57 -4.57 0.12
CA THR A 160 28.43 -4.61 1.30
C THR A 160 28.25 -3.32 2.11
N PRO A 161 27.85 -3.40 3.40
CA PRO A 161 27.71 -2.22 4.24
C PRO A 161 29.07 -1.61 4.56
N ASP A 162 29.08 -0.30 4.80
CA ASP A 162 30.24 0.41 5.32
C ASP A 162 30.05 0.61 6.83
N LEU A 163 30.88 -0.09 7.64
CA LEU A 163 30.73 -0.15 9.09
C LEU A 163 32.07 0.16 9.78
N PRO A 164 32.09 0.50 11.08
CA PRO A 164 33.34 0.58 11.84
C PRO A 164 34.14 -0.72 11.73
N ALA A 165 35.47 -0.61 11.70
CA ALA A 165 36.36 -1.77 11.50
C ALA A 165 36.25 -2.82 12.63
N ASP A 166 35.78 -2.42 13.81
CA ASP A 166 35.53 -3.25 14.99
C ASP A 166 34.04 -3.54 15.22
N PHE A 167 33.20 -3.36 14.21
CA PHE A 167 31.76 -3.59 14.30
C PHE A 167 31.43 -5.04 14.69
N ASP A 168 30.67 -5.20 15.77
CA ASP A 168 30.14 -6.48 16.21
C ASP A 168 28.82 -6.76 15.49
N TRP A 169 28.80 -7.80 14.65
CA TRP A 169 27.64 -8.08 13.81
C TRP A 169 26.44 -8.51 14.66
N PRO A 170 25.25 -7.93 14.48
CA PRO A 170 24.08 -8.27 15.28
C PRO A 170 23.53 -9.66 14.93
N TYR A 171 23.09 -10.39 15.95
CA TYR A 171 22.42 -11.68 15.83
C TYR A 171 21.08 -11.69 16.56
N TYR A 172 20.15 -12.50 16.07
CA TYR A 172 18.87 -12.76 16.72
C TYR A 172 18.58 -14.25 16.81
N LYS A 173 18.02 -14.67 17.94
CA LYS A 173 17.62 -16.06 18.19
C LYS A 173 16.11 -16.21 17.99
N GLY A 174 15.71 -16.41 16.74
CA GLY A 174 14.31 -16.63 16.33
C GLY A 174 14.00 -18.07 15.93
N THR A 175 12.71 -18.39 15.90
CA THR A 175 12.18 -19.65 15.37
C THR A 175 11.60 -19.39 13.99
N ASP A 176 12.06 -20.14 12.99
CA ASP A 176 11.55 -19.99 11.61
C ASP A 176 10.26 -20.76 11.36
N PHE A 177 9.71 -20.64 10.16
CA PHE A 177 8.46 -21.30 9.74
C PHE A 177 8.54 -22.83 9.72
N GLU A 178 9.75 -23.40 9.76
CA GLU A 178 9.96 -24.85 9.92
C GLU A 178 10.01 -25.28 11.40
N GLY A 179 9.88 -24.34 12.34
CA GLY A 179 9.94 -24.58 13.78
C GLY A 179 11.37 -24.67 14.32
N VAL A 180 12.37 -24.19 13.58
CA VAL A 180 13.79 -24.28 13.99
C VAL A 180 14.23 -23.00 14.68
N THR A 181 14.52 -23.09 15.98
CA THR A 181 15.13 -22.00 16.75
C THR A 181 16.64 -21.97 16.57
N LYS A 182 17.18 -20.88 16.00
CA LYS A 182 18.63 -20.70 15.78
C LYS A 182 19.02 -19.23 15.99
N ASN A 183 20.25 -19.01 16.47
CA ASN A 183 20.86 -17.68 16.47
C ASN A 183 21.40 -17.38 15.06
N ARG A 184 20.78 -16.44 14.34
CA ARG A 184 21.11 -16.08 12.96
C ARG A 184 21.63 -14.63 12.91
N PRO A 185 22.60 -14.32 12.03
CA PRO A 185 23.01 -12.95 11.82
C PRO A 185 21.85 -12.17 11.16
N LEU A 186 21.68 -10.90 11.52
CA LEU A 186 20.74 -10.06 10.78
C LEU A 186 21.32 -9.77 9.39
N ALA A 187 20.46 -9.77 8.37
CA ALA A 187 20.80 -9.34 7.03
C ALA A 187 20.94 -7.81 7.00
N PHE A 188 21.90 -7.32 6.22
CA PHE A 188 22.00 -5.91 5.88
C PHE A 188 20.97 -5.58 4.80
N LEU A 189 20.14 -4.57 5.04
CA LEU A 189 19.09 -4.17 4.09
C LEU A 189 19.54 -2.97 3.26
N ALA A 190 19.82 -1.86 3.95
CA ALA A 190 20.11 -0.57 3.34
C ALA A 190 21.02 0.27 4.22
N GLN A 191 21.75 1.17 3.57
CA GLN A 191 22.54 2.21 4.20
C GLN A 191 22.11 3.55 3.60
N ILE A 192 21.82 4.54 4.44
CA ILE A 192 21.35 5.86 4.01
C ILE A 192 22.28 6.92 4.58
N ASN A 193 22.95 7.65 3.69
CA ASN A 193 23.69 8.84 4.04
C ASN A 193 22.72 10.02 4.22
N LEU A 194 22.55 10.48 5.45
CA LEU A 194 21.63 11.56 5.76
C LEU A 194 22.05 12.90 5.15
N GLY A 195 23.33 13.07 4.80
CA GLY A 195 23.80 14.23 4.03
C GLY A 195 23.27 14.25 2.60
N GLU A 196 23.09 13.09 1.97
CA GLU A 196 22.50 12.97 0.63
C GLU A 196 20.99 13.24 0.65
N ALA A 197 20.30 12.71 1.66
CA ALA A 197 18.86 12.89 1.85
C ALA A 197 18.47 14.28 2.41
N ALA A 198 19.40 15.00 3.06
CA ALA A 198 19.14 16.23 3.82
C ALA A 198 18.39 17.33 3.05
N GLN A 199 18.64 17.46 1.74
CA GLN A 199 18.03 18.49 0.89
C GLN A 199 16.54 18.21 0.56
N TYR A 200 16.12 16.95 0.68
CA TYR A 200 14.77 16.47 0.40
C TYR A 200 13.91 16.39 1.66
N ASP A 201 14.53 16.35 2.85
CA ASP A 201 13.82 16.43 4.13
C ASP A 201 13.20 17.83 4.34
N ARG A 202 11.91 17.96 3.98
CA ARG A 202 11.10 19.16 4.23
C ARG A 202 10.54 19.24 5.65
N THR A 203 10.66 18.17 6.44
CA THR A 203 10.17 18.14 7.83
C THR A 203 11.20 18.72 8.81
N GLY A 204 12.49 18.59 8.49
CA GLY A 204 13.60 18.98 9.37
C GLY A 204 13.82 18.02 10.54
N LEU A 205 13.19 16.84 10.55
CA LEU A 205 13.28 15.86 11.64
C LEU A 205 14.60 15.09 11.64
N LEU A 206 15.16 14.80 10.47
CA LEU A 206 16.35 13.96 10.36
C LEU A 206 17.63 14.76 10.66
N PRO A 207 18.66 14.13 11.26
CA PRO A 207 20.01 14.68 11.26
C PRO A 207 20.45 15.06 9.84
N LYS A 208 21.26 16.11 9.69
CA LYS A 208 21.72 16.60 8.38
C LYS A 208 23.00 15.93 7.88
N THR A 209 23.60 15.08 8.70
CA THR A 209 24.84 14.35 8.42
C THR A 209 24.79 12.99 9.10
N GLY A 210 25.72 12.11 8.74
CA GLY A 210 25.85 10.76 9.29
C GLY A 210 25.20 9.71 8.40
N VAL A 211 25.44 8.45 8.75
CA VAL A 211 25.04 7.27 7.99
C VAL A 211 24.16 6.40 8.88
N LEU A 212 22.97 6.04 8.38
CA LEU A 212 22.09 5.04 8.98
C LEU A 212 22.31 3.70 8.28
N SER A 213 22.46 2.62 9.05
CA SER A 213 22.54 1.25 8.51
C SER A 213 21.44 0.39 9.12
N PHE A 214 20.61 -0.22 8.27
CA PHE A 214 19.42 -0.98 8.63
C PHE A 214 19.66 -2.48 8.50
N PHE A 215 19.26 -3.22 9.53
CA PHE A 215 19.43 -4.67 9.63
C PHE A 215 18.15 -5.35 10.10
N TYR A 216 17.86 -6.54 9.56
CA TYR A 216 16.71 -7.36 9.92
C TYR A 216 17.00 -8.86 9.78
N GLU A 217 16.42 -9.68 10.64
CA GLU A 217 16.53 -11.13 10.58
C GLU A 217 15.42 -11.68 9.66
N THR A 218 15.81 -12.15 8.48
CA THR A 218 14.91 -12.44 7.35
C THR A 218 14.32 -13.86 7.37
N VAL A 219 14.84 -14.77 8.20
CA VAL A 219 14.44 -16.19 8.17
C VAL A 219 13.31 -16.49 9.16
N SER A 220 13.43 -16.02 10.40
CA SER A 220 12.33 -16.05 11.37
C SER A 220 11.29 -14.98 11.08
N MET A 221 11.69 -13.89 10.42
CA MET A 221 10.81 -12.86 9.90
C MET A 221 9.83 -12.37 10.98
N GLU A 222 10.37 -11.97 12.14
CA GLU A 222 9.56 -11.47 13.24
C GLU A 222 8.72 -10.27 12.81
N TRP A 223 7.41 -10.34 13.04
CA TRP A 223 6.45 -9.34 12.55
C TRP A 223 6.39 -8.08 13.41
N GLY A 224 6.94 -8.14 14.62
CA GLY A 224 6.98 -7.00 15.53
C GLY A 224 5.71 -6.77 16.36
N PHE A 225 4.80 -7.74 16.42
CA PHE A 225 3.61 -7.69 17.30
C PHE A 225 3.87 -8.25 18.71
N GLU A 226 4.90 -9.05 18.91
CA GLU A 226 5.21 -9.62 20.22
C GLU A 226 6.11 -8.70 21.06
N LEU A 227 5.72 -8.44 22.31
CA LEU A 227 6.51 -7.59 23.21
C LEU A 227 7.86 -8.16 23.61
N LYS A 228 7.98 -9.49 23.61
CA LYS A 228 9.21 -10.17 24.06
C LYS A 228 10.23 -10.35 22.94
N SER A 229 9.84 -10.12 21.69
CA SER A 229 10.76 -10.13 20.55
C SER A 229 11.51 -8.79 20.52
N GLU A 230 12.79 -8.84 20.89
CA GLU A 230 13.76 -7.75 20.80
C GLU A 230 14.98 -8.19 19.97
N GLY A 231 15.53 -7.29 19.16
CA GLY A 231 16.80 -7.53 18.48
C GLY A 231 16.76 -8.25 17.14
N TYR A 232 15.59 -8.60 16.65
CA TYR A 232 15.40 -9.09 15.27
C TYR A 232 15.61 -7.99 14.22
N ALA A 233 15.55 -6.71 14.61
CA ALA A 233 15.87 -5.56 13.78
C ALA A 233 16.79 -4.60 14.52
N ARG A 234 17.72 -3.96 13.80
CA ARG A 234 18.66 -2.97 14.33
C ARG A 234 18.88 -1.84 13.33
N VAL A 235 18.99 -0.62 13.86
CA VAL A 235 19.42 0.55 13.11
C VAL A 235 20.61 1.17 13.82
N TYR A 236 21.71 1.34 13.11
CA TYR A 236 22.91 1.99 13.63
C TYR A 236 23.06 3.36 12.99
N TYR A 237 23.42 4.35 13.80
CA TYR A 237 23.75 5.69 13.35
C TYR A 237 25.22 6.00 13.58
N PHE A 238 25.93 6.28 12.50
CA PHE A 238 27.32 6.71 12.51
C PHE A 238 27.38 8.21 12.20
N PRO A 239 27.79 9.08 13.16
CA PRO A 239 27.77 10.53 12.95
C PRO A 239 28.65 11.03 11.80
N GLU A 240 29.72 10.28 11.51
CA GLU A 240 30.73 10.57 10.50
C GLU A 240 30.92 9.33 9.63
N ALA A 241 31.17 9.53 8.33
CA ALA A 241 31.52 8.44 7.43
C ALA A 241 33.01 8.08 7.54
N GLU A 242 33.81 9.01 8.06
CA GLU A 242 35.22 8.84 8.36
C GLU A 242 35.41 7.72 9.40
N GLY A 243 36.03 6.62 8.99
CA GLY A 243 36.27 5.44 9.83
C GLY A 243 35.38 4.24 9.52
N LEU A 244 34.37 4.42 8.67
CA LEU A 244 33.67 3.30 8.06
C LEU A 244 34.57 2.61 7.04
N VAL A 245 34.44 1.30 6.95
CA VAL A 245 35.11 0.47 5.96
C VAL A 245 34.12 -0.53 5.38
N PRO A 246 34.27 -0.94 4.10
CA PRO A 246 33.46 -2.02 3.55
C PRO A 246 33.66 -3.29 4.39
N THR A 247 32.56 -3.80 4.96
CA THR A 247 32.59 -4.91 5.91
C THR A 247 31.92 -6.14 5.32
N GLN A 248 32.66 -7.26 5.28
CA GLN A 248 32.18 -8.50 4.71
C GLN A 248 30.92 -8.99 5.44
N ILE A 249 29.86 -9.23 4.68
CA ILE A 249 28.60 -9.79 5.20
C ILE A 249 28.76 -11.28 5.57
N PRO A 250 28.08 -11.76 6.62
CA PRO A 250 28.03 -13.18 6.96
C PRO A 250 27.55 -14.05 5.79
N GLU A 251 28.10 -15.26 5.67
CA GLU A 251 27.77 -16.17 4.55
C GLU A 251 26.27 -16.50 4.53
N GLU A 252 25.68 -16.68 5.70
CA GLU A 252 24.28 -17.02 5.88
C GLU A 252 23.32 -15.95 5.36
N THR A 253 23.76 -14.71 5.18
CA THR A 253 22.92 -13.59 4.72
C THR A 253 23.23 -13.12 3.31
N LYS A 254 24.17 -13.77 2.61
CA LYS A 254 24.64 -13.31 1.30
C LYS A 254 23.54 -13.26 0.24
N GLU A 255 22.58 -14.18 0.30
CA GLU A 255 21.51 -14.25 -0.70
C GLU A 255 20.57 -13.03 -0.65
N TRP A 256 20.48 -12.33 0.49
CA TRP A 256 19.64 -11.13 0.65
C TRP A 256 20.41 -9.81 0.51
N SER A 257 21.65 -9.86 0.01
CA SER A 257 22.48 -8.66 -0.17
C SER A 257 23.28 -8.69 -1.48
N VAL A 258 22.73 -9.36 -2.51
CA VAL A 258 23.35 -9.45 -3.83
C VAL A 258 23.08 -8.16 -4.62
N GLY A 259 24.04 -7.76 -5.47
CA GLY A 259 23.86 -6.67 -6.43
C GLY A 259 23.70 -5.28 -5.81
N GLU A 260 24.80 -4.67 -5.35
CA GLU A 260 24.82 -3.30 -4.79
C GLU A 260 24.06 -2.31 -5.68
N GLN A 261 23.00 -1.72 -5.12
CA GLN A 261 22.17 -0.70 -5.76
C GLN A 261 22.48 0.66 -5.16
N ALA A 262 22.57 1.68 -6.01
CA ALA A 262 22.67 3.06 -5.59
C ALA A 262 21.28 3.64 -5.32
N LEU A 263 21.18 4.55 -4.35
CA LEU A 263 19.93 5.21 -3.98
C LEU A 263 19.86 6.64 -4.51
N THR A 264 18.67 7.05 -4.92
CA THR A 264 18.30 8.42 -5.25
C THR A 264 17.11 8.86 -4.42
N PHE A 265 17.02 10.16 -4.18
CA PHE A 265 16.04 10.74 -3.26
C PHE A 265 15.26 11.86 -3.94
N ALA A 266 13.99 11.99 -3.59
CA ALA A 266 13.14 13.10 -4.00
C ALA A 266 12.23 13.54 -2.84
N ASP A 267 11.88 14.82 -2.78
CA ASP A 267 10.88 15.28 -1.82
C ASP A 267 9.47 15.06 -2.37
N ALA A 268 8.65 14.35 -1.60
CA ALA A 268 7.31 13.96 -2.03
C ALA A 268 6.23 14.34 -1.00
N VAL A 269 4.99 14.38 -1.48
CA VAL A 269 3.80 14.50 -0.63
C VAL A 269 3.43 13.09 -0.18
N SER A 270 3.15 12.94 1.12
CA SER A 270 2.66 11.71 1.71
C SER A 270 1.19 11.86 2.06
N LEU A 271 0.35 10.95 1.57
CA LEU A 271 -1.10 10.94 1.79
C LEU A 271 -1.51 9.66 2.50
N LEU A 272 -2.48 9.77 3.40
CA LEU A 272 -3.07 8.63 4.11
C LEU A 272 -3.72 7.61 3.16
N SER A 273 -3.75 6.34 3.57
CA SER A 273 -4.44 5.26 2.86
C SER A 273 -5.96 5.54 2.75
N SER A 274 -6.66 4.86 1.83
CA SER A 274 -8.13 4.93 1.74
C SER A 274 -8.80 4.39 3.01
N PHE A 275 -8.17 3.41 3.67
CA PHE A 275 -8.60 2.87 4.96
C PHE A 275 -8.53 3.93 6.06
N ALA A 276 -7.40 4.64 6.19
CA ALA A 276 -7.24 5.69 7.17
C ALA A 276 -8.14 6.91 6.87
N TYR A 277 -8.36 7.25 5.60
CA TYR A 277 -9.38 8.23 5.21
C TYR A 277 -10.76 7.82 5.72
N SER A 278 -11.16 6.57 5.49
CA SER A 278 -12.48 6.07 5.89
C SER A 278 -12.65 6.08 7.41
N ARG A 279 -11.64 5.60 8.15
CA ARG A 279 -11.59 5.61 9.61
C ARG A 279 -11.71 7.02 10.20
N ARG A 280 -11.01 7.99 9.63
CA ARG A 280 -10.94 9.37 10.16
C ARG A 280 -12.10 10.27 9.73
N SER A 281 -12.66 10.03 8.55
CA SER A 281 -13.76 10.84 8.01
C SER A 281 -15.14 10.25 8.29
N GLY A 282 -15.22 8.94 8.58
CA GLY A 282 -16.47 8.18 8.67
C GLY A 282 -17.15 8.00 7.31
N LYS A 283 -16.42 8.18 6.20
CA LYS A 283 -16.95 8.11 4.84
C LYS A 283 -16.14 7.15 4.00
N GLU A 284 -16.83 6.37 3.18
CA GLU A 284 -16.19 5.42 2.27
C GLU A 284 -16.00 6.03 0.88
N VAL A 285 -14.87 5.72 0.27
CA VAL A 285 -14.56 5.98 -1.14
C VAL A 285 -13.92 4.71 -1.67
N ASP A 286 -14.34 4.24 -2.84
CA ASP A 286 -13.73 3.05 -3.45
C ASP A 286 -12.25 3.29 -3.78
N TRP A 287 -11.49 2.19 -3.77
CA TRP A 287 -10.02 2.22 -3.88
C TRP A 287 -9.55 2.90 -5.17
N ASP A 288 -10.19 2.60 -6.32
CA ASP A 288 -9.87 3.20 -7.62
C ASP A 288 -10.07 4.71 -7.60
N THR A 289 -11.27 5.18 -7.23
CA THR A 289 -11.56 6.62 -7.16
C THR A 289 -10.61 7.33 -6.21
N TYR A 290 -10.29 6.73 -5.07
CA TYR A 290 -9.35 7.33 -4.12
C TYR A 290 -7.94 7.46 -4.73
N ASN A 291 -7.45 6.44 -5.43
CA ASN A 291 -6.13 6.47 -6.07
C ASN A 291 -6.07 7.40 -7.27
N GLU A 292 -7.12 7.51 -8.07
CA GLU A 292 -7.24 8.55 -9.11
C GLU A 292 -7.10 9.94 -8.49
N LEU A 293 -7.80 10.20 -7.39
CA LEU A 293 -7.73 11.49 -6.69
C LEU A 293 -6.36 11.73 -6.04
N ARG A 294 -5.67 10.68 -5.55
CA ARG A 294 -4.28 10.79 -5.09
C ARG A 294 -3.35 11.18 -6.25
N ALA A 295 -3.48 10.53 -7.41
CA ALA A 295 -2.69 10.84 -8.60
C ALA A 295 -2.95 12.29 -9.08
N GLU A 296 -4.21 12.73 -9.12
CA GLU A 296 -4.57 14.12 -9.44
C GLU A 296 -3.98 15.13 -8.43
N PHE A 297 -3.82 14.73 -7.17
CA PHE A 297 -3.19 15.56 -6.12
C PHE A 297 -1.66 15.58 -6.22
N GLY A 298 -1.06 14.75 -7.08
CA GLY A 298 0.39 14.64 -7.27
C GLY A 298 1.05 13.46 -6.56
N CYS A 299 0.27 12.48 -6.10
CA CYS A 299 0.73 11.23 -5.48
C CYS A 299 0.27 10.04 -6.33
N ASP A 300 0.90 9.85 -7.49
CA ASP A 300 0.55 8.76 -8.40
C ASP A 300 1.28 7.48 -7.97
N ALA A 301 0.51 6.51 -7.44
CA ALA A 301 1.03 5.22 -7.04
C ALA A 301 1.71 4.47 -8.21
N ALA A 302 1.27 4.70 -9.46
CA ALA A 302 1.85 4.06 -10.63
C ALA A 302 3.22 4.64 -11.03
N LEU A 303 3.58 5.85 -10.57
CA LEU A 303 4.88 6.46 -10.85
C LEU A 303 6.01 5.86 -10.00
N HIS A 304 5.69 5.22 -8.88
CA HIS A 304 6.69 4.69 -7.95
C HIS A 304 7.07 3.24 -8.19
N GLY A 305 6.42 2.54 -9.15
CA GLY A 305 6.61 1.11 -9.36
C GLY A 305 6.24 0.30 -8.11
N ASP A 306 6.59 -1.00 -8.10
CA ASP A 306 6.43 -1.87 -6.93
C ASP A 306 7.51 -1.60 -5.83
N ASP A 307 8.43 -0.65 -6.07
CA ASP A 307 9.58 -0.36 -5.20
C ASP A 307 9.23 0.70 -4.12
N HIS A 308 8.50 0.26 -3.09
CA HIS A 308 7.97 1.12 -2.01
C HIS A 308 9.00 1.54 -0.95
N MET A 309 10.10 2.18 -1.34
CA MET A 309 11.09 2.71 -0.40
C MET A 309 10.87 4.19 -0.07
N LYS A 310 10.81 4.52 1.22
CA LYS A 310 10.70 5.91 1.67
C LYS A 310 11.17 6.12 3.10
N MET A 311 11.41 7.40 3.44
CA MET A 311 11.58 7.85 4.82
C MET A 311 10.52 8.91 5.16
N LEU A 312 10.10 8.94 6.43
CA LEU A 312 9.11 9.88 6.95
C LEU A 312 7.73 9.72 6.28
N GLY A 313 6.83 10.67 6.49
CA GLY A 313 5.48 10.64 5.94
C GLY A 313 4.49 9.77 6.72
N TYR A 314 3.55 9.17 6.00
CA TYR A 314 2.66 8.12 6.45
C TYR A 314 3.17 6.77 5.96
N ALA A 315 2.98 5.71 6.73
CA ALA A 315 3.23 4.35 6.25
C ALA A 315 2.22 3.97 5.16
N ASP A 316 2.67 3.17 4.18
CA ASP A 316 1.78 2.56 3.19
C ASP A 316 1.11 1.32 3.79
N GLU A 317 0.18 1.55 4.71
CA GLU A 317 -0.53 0.52 5.48
C GLU A 317 -1.14 -0.56 4.58
N ILE A 318 -0.86 -1.83 4.90
CA ILE A 318 -1.57 -2.98 4.33
C ILE A 318 -2.71 -3.41 5.25
N GLN A 319 -2.48 -3.36 6.57
CA GLN A 319 -3.42 -3.92 7.56
C GLN A 319 -4.03 -2.83 8.44
N ASN A 320 -3.20 -2.17 9.27
CA ASN A 320 -3.66 -1.13 10.20
C ASN A 320 -2.60 -0.04 10.40
N GLU A 321 -3.01 1.11 10.96
CA GLU A 321 -2.10 2.10 11.57
C GLU A 321 -1.17 1.37 12.57
N MET A 322 0.07 1.84 12.70
CA MET A 322 1.13 1.13 13.46
C MET A 322 1.67 1.92 14.64
N GLU A 323 1.41 3.24 14.68
CA GLU A 323 1.83 4.09 15.79
C GLU A 323 1.25 3.61 17.13
N PRO A 324 -0.05 3.25 17.25
CA PRO A 324 -0.60 2.74 18.50
C PRO A 324 0.08 1.47 19.01
N GLU A 325 0.40 0.52 18.12
CA GLU A 325 1.13 -0.71 18.42
C GLU A 325 2.54 -0.40 18.92
N CYS A 326 3.22 0.56 18.27
CA CYS A 326 4.52 1.04 18.73
C CYS A 326 4.44 1.64 20.15
N GLU A 327 3.39 2.43 20.42
CA GLU A 327 3.18 3.05 21.73
C GLU A 327 2.92 2.01 22.82
N LEU A 328 2.03 1.04 22.58
CA LEU A 328 1.77 -0.09 23.48
C LEU A 328 3.07 -0.82 23.83
N TYR A 329 3.85 -1.16 22.80
CA TYR A 329 5.14 -1.83 22.97
C TYR A 329 6.08 -1.02 23.86
N SER A 330 6.22 0.28 23.60
CA SER A 330 7.15 1.12 24.37
C SER A 330 6.77 1.30 25.84
N ARG A 331 5.49 1.09 26.18
CA ARG A 331 4.98 1.11 27.55
C ARG A 331 5.05 -0.27 28.22
N GLY A 332 5.46 -1.31 27.50
CA GLY A 332 5.48 -2.68 28.00
C GLY A 332 4.09 -3.27 28.23
N ILE A 333 3.08 -2.76 27.50
CA ILE A 333 1.68 -3.20 27.62
C ILE A 333 1.47 -4.36 26.64
N ASP A 334 1.18 -5.56 27.17
CA ASP A 334 0.85 -6.74 26.35
C ASP A 334 -0.63 -6.85 26.01
N VAL A 335 -0.94 -7.81 25.14
CA VAL A 335 -2.30 -8.02 24.62
C VAL A 335 -3.28 -8.25 25.78
N ASP A 336 -2.87 -8.99 26.80
CA ASP A 336 -3.68 -9.25 27.99
C ASP A 336 -3.98 -7.94 28.75
N VAL A 337 -2.99 -7.05 28.91
CA VAL A 337 -3.18 -5.74 29.56
C VAL A 337 -3.94 -4.76 28.66
N GLN A 338 -3.79 -4.86 27.33
CA GLN A 338 -4.55 -4.04 26.38
C GLN A 338 -6.04 -4.34 26.46
N GLU A 339 -6.43 -5.62 26.58
CA GLU A 339 -7.84 -6.01 26.77
C GLU A 339 -8.46 -5.47 28.07
N GLU A 340 -7.64 -5.06 29.04
CA GLU A 340 -8.08 -4.45 30.30
C GLU A 340 -8.19 -2.92 30.24
N LEU A 341 -7.72 -2.26 29.17
CA LEU A 341 -7.82 -0.81 29.01
C LEU A 341 -9.28 -0.37 28.84
N SER A 342 -9.64 0.73 29.47
CA SER A 342 -10.91 1.40 29.17
C SER A 342 -10.88 2.05 27.79
N GLU A 343 -12.06 2.26 27.17
CA GLU A 343 -12.18 2.97 25.90
C GLU A 343 -11.51 4.36 25.91
N GLU A 344 -11.51 5.04 27.07
CA GLU A 344 -10.88 6.35 27.22
C GLU A 344 -9.34 6.27 27.19
N GLU A 345 -8.77 5.26 27.88
CA GLU A 345 -7.33 5.00 27.93
C GLU A 345 -6.79 4.55 26.58
N GLU A 346 -7.50 3.66 25.89
CA GLU A 346 -7.17 3.22 24.54
C GLU A 346 -7.21 4.41 23.57
N ALA A 347 -8.28 5.21 23.62
CA ALA A 347 -8.40 6.39 22.76
C ALA A 347 -7.32 7.44 23.06
N GLU A 348 -6.90 7.61 24.32
CA GLU A 348 -5.79 8.50 24.68
C GLU A 348 -4.45 7.98 24.16
N LEU A 349 -4.20 6.67 24.28
CA LEU A 349 -3.00 6.02 23.75
C LEU A 349 -2.90 6.24 22.24
N VAL A 350 -3.97 5.96 21.51
CA VAL A 350 -4.03 6.15 20.04
C VAL A 350 -3.80 7.61 19.67
N ARG A 351 -4.44 8.56 20.37
CA ARG A 351 -4.26 10.00 20.11
C ARG A 351 -2.80 10.44 20.28
N ASN A 352 -2.14 9.97 21.33
CA ASN A 352 -0.77 10.37 21.65
C ASN A 352 0.28 9.64 20.81
N ALA A 353 0.01 8.41 20.38
CA ALA A 353 0.93 7.60 19.59
C ALA A 353 1.34 8.29 18.28
N ALA A 354 0.37 8.81 17.53
CA ALA A 354 0.63 9.52 16.28
C ALA A 354 1.48 10.80 16.47
N ASP A 355 1.49 11.37 17.68
CA ASP A 355 2.28 12.54 18.04
C ASP A 355 3.69 12.17 18.50
N HIS A 356 3.95 10.94 18.93
CA HIS A 356 5.25 10.52 19.43
C HIS A 356 6.07 9.72 18.42
N TRP A 357 5.44 9.03 17.47
CA TRP A 357 6.11 8.13 16.56
C TRP A 357 6.31 8.73 15.16
N VAL A 358 7.40 8.32 14.52
CA VAL A 358 7.77 8.70 13.15
C VAL A 358 8.20 7.45 12.41
N LEU A 359 7.72 7.30 11.18
CA LEU A 359 8.24 6.33 10.24
C LEU A 359 9.66 6.77 9.84
N LEU A 360 10.67 6.05 10.30
CA LEU A 360 12.07 6.33 9.97
C LEU A 360 12.40 5.86 8.55
N PHE A 361 12.00 4.64 8.21
CA PHE A 361 12.25 4.03 6.91
C PHE A 361 11.21 2.93 6.65
N GLN A 362 10.80 2.78 5.40
CA GLN A 362 9.95 1.72 4.91
C GLN A 362 10.57 1.13 3.65
N MET A 363 10.43 -0.18 3.47
CA MET A 363 10.67 -0.84 2.18
C MET A 363 9.69 -1.99 1.97
N GLY A 364 9.33 -2.22 0.71
CA GLY A 364 8.52 -3.37 0.31
C GLY A 364 9.35 -4.57 -0.13
N THR A 365 8.65 -5.65 -0.48
CA THR A 365 9.23 -6.78 -1.20
C THR A 365 9.97 -6.30 -2.44
N VAL A 366 11.15 -6.86 -2.67
CA VAL A 366 11.92 -6.64 -3.91
C VAL A 366 12.14 -7.99 -4.58
N GLU A 367 11.68 -8.10 -5.82
CA GLU A 367 11.87 -9.27 -6.68
C GLU A 367 12.60 -8.84 -7.96
N ASP A 368 13.82 -9.34 -8.15
CA ASP A 368 14.56 -9.23 -9.40
C ASP A 368 15.06 -10.60 -9.87
N ASP A 369 15.75 -10.65 -11.03
CA ASP A 369 16.23 -11.91 -11.63
C ASP A 369 17.24 -12.67 -10.74
N GLU A 370 17.88 -12.00 -9.78
CA GLU A 370 18.96 -12.53 -8.93
C GLU A 370 18.57 -12.70 -7.46
N THR A 371 17.62 -11.89 -6.96
CA THR A 371 17.26 -11.80 -5.54
C THR A 371 15.76 -11.64 -5.35
N GLU A 372 15.21 -12.44 -4.45
CA GLU A 372 13.85 -12.26 -3.93
C GLU A 372 13.92 -12.00 -2.43
N LEU A 373 13.60 -10.78 -2.02
CA LEU A 373 13.43 -10.42 -0.62
C LEU A 373 11.94 -10.20 -0.36
N MET A 374 11.29 -11.28 0.04
CA MET A 374 9.86 -11.33 0.28
C MET A 374 9.53 -11.17 1.76
N TYR A 375 8.59 -10.28 2.08
CA TYR A 375 8.08 -10.09 3.44
C TYR A 375 6.65 -10.63 3.56
N GLY A 376 6.50 -11.86 4.05
CA GLY A 376 5.20 -12.52 4.08
C GLY A 376 4.67 -12.75 2.66
N ASP A 377 3.42 -12.35 2.38
CA ASP A 377 2.85 -12.34 1.03
C ASP A 377 2.89 -10.91 0.45
N CYS A 378 3.97 -10.59 -0.26
CA CYS A 378 4.22 -9.29 -0.90
C CYS A 378 4.08 -8.09 0.06
N GLY A 379 4.59 -8.23 1.29
CA GLY A 379 4.46 -7.24 2.34
C GLY A 379 5.50 -6.12 2.34
N LEU A 380 5.42 -5.32 3.40
CA LEU A 380 6.34 -4.23 3.70
C LEU A 380 6.85 -4.32 5.13
N ILE A 381 8.07 -3.84 5.35
CA ILE A 381 8.63 -3.60 6.67
C ILE A 381 8.77 -2.11 6.95
N TYR A 382 8.52 -1.74 8.21
CA TYR A 382 8.44 -0.36 8.65
C TYR A 382 9.30 -0.16 9.90
N PHE A 383 10.33 0.65 9.81
CA PHE A 383 11.15 1.07 10.94
C PHE A 383 10.54 2.32 11.56
N TRP A 384 10.07 2.23 12.79
CA TRP A 384 9.47 3.29 13.58
C TRP A 384 10.40 3.76 14.69
N ILE A 385 10.43 5.06 14.93
CA ILE A 385 11.24 5.69 15.98
C ILE A 385 10.42 6.73 16.74
N ARG A 386 10.65 6.87 18.05
CA ARG A 386 10.09 7.99 18.82
C ARG A 386 10.77 9.31 18.41
N LYS A 387 10.01 10.39 18.33
CA LYS A 387 10.53 11.75 18.01
C LYS A 387 11.63 12.19 18.96
N GLU A 388 11.50 11.87 20.25
CA GLU A 388 12.51 12.18 21.27
C GLU A 388 13.83 11.44 21.03
N ASP A 389 13.76 10.16 20.65
CA ASP A 389 14.92 9.32 20.36
C ASP A 389 15.60 9.80 19.07
N LEU A 390 14.81 10.12 18.04
CA LEU A 390 15.33 10.71 16.80
C LEU A 390 16.05 12.05 17.07
N ALA A 391 15.45 12.92 17.87
CA ALA A 391 16.06 14.20 18.25
C ALA A 391 17.35 14.01 19.07
N ALA A 392 17.39 13.00 19.94
CA ALA A 392 18.56 12.61 20.70
C ALA A 392 19.60 11.83 19.87
N ARG A 393 19.28 11.47 18.61
CA ARG A 393 20.07 10.58 17.75
C ARG A 393 20.31 9.21 18.37
N ASN A 394 19.34 8.74 19.15
CA ASN A 394 19.32 7.44 19.78
C ASN A 394 18.50 6.48 18.90
N PHE A 395 19.17 5.55 18.21
CA PHE A 395 18.51 4.61 17.31
C PHE A 395 18.34 3.21 17.94
N ASP A 396 18.71 3.04 19.21
CA ASP A 396 18.66 1.75 19.91
C ASP A 396 17.22 1.26 20.12
N ASN A 397 16.25 2.17 20.15
CA ASN A 397 14.84 1.91 20.41
C ASN A 397 13.98 1.86 19.12
N VAL A 398 14.60 1.75 17.94
CA VAL A 398 13.85 1.60 16.69
C VAL A 398 13.07 0.28 16.71
N ARG A 399 11.80 0.34 16.33
CA ARG A 399 10.91 -0.82 16.21
C ARG A 399 10.68 -1.13 14.74
N LEU A 400 10.81 -2.38 14.35
CA LEU A 400 10.33 -2.83 13.04
C LEU A 400 8.95 -3.47 13.21
N ILE A 401 8.03 -3.15 12.30
CA ILE A 401 6.76 -3.89 12.12
C ILE A 401 6.75 -4.41 10.68
N LEU A 402 6.20 -5.60 10.47
CA LEU A 402 5.93 -6.18 9.16
C LEU A 402 4.42 -6.26 8.95
N GLN A 403 3.93 -5.87 7.78
CA GLN A 403 2.56 -6.13 7.35
C GLN A 403 2.58 -6.77 5.95
N CYS A 404 1.70 -7.75 5.70
CA CYS A 404 1.49 -8.34 4.39
C CYS A 404 0.00 -8.63 4.13
N GLY A 405 -0.32 -8.99 2.88
CA GLY A 405 -1.68 -9.25 2.39
C GLY A 405 -2.30 -10.55 2.87
#